data_AF-A0A3P7G5P0-F1
#
_entry.id   AF-A0A3P7G5P0-F1
#
_cell.length_a   1.000
_cell.length_b   1.000
_cell.length_c   1.000
_cell.angle_alpha   90.00
_cell.angle_beta   90.00
_cell.angle_gamma   90.00
#
_symmetry.space_group_name_H-M   'P 1'
#
loop_
_entity.id
_entity.type
_entity.pdbx_description
1 polymer ?
#
loop_
_entity_poly.entity_id
_entity_poly.type
_entity_poly.pdbx_seq_one_letter_code
_entity_poly.pdbx_strand_id
1 'polypeptide(L)'
;MFVMRFWFIALMIIDNICVNCMEQKEKKKSDLEKLYDQWEENDDDELEEDELPPYKRKIQQPNLDKIMKQAETPEELMMLSKKGQSVMMFVGIGDVNGKRAEKFYTERWIGVWQNSLFNNHIDVQVISY
;
A
#
# COMPACT_ATOMS: atom_id res chain seq x y z
N MET A 1 56.39 14.14 31.88
CA MET A 1 55.79 12.94 31.21
C MET A 1 54.30 13.10 30.94
N PHE A 2 53.49 13.66 31.84
CA PHE A 2 52.04 13.81 31.66
C PHE A 2 51.60 14.63 30.43
N VAL A 3 52.25 15.77 30.14
CA VAL A 3 51.88 16.64 29.00
C VAL A 3 52.01 15.93 27.65
N MET A 4 53.11 15.17 27.45
CA MET A 4 53.32 14.41 26.21
C MET A 4 52.28 13.30 26.06
N ARG A 5 51.96 12.57 27.14
CA ARG A 5 50.90 11.54 27.10
C ARG A 5 49.53 12.15 26.80
N PHE A 6 49.22 13.32 27.38
CA PHE A 6 47.97 14.03 27.11
C PHE A 6 47.87 14.46 25.64
N TRP A 7 48.95 15.00 25.07
CA TRP A 7 49.01 15.35 23.64
C TRP A 7 48.86 14.13 22.73
N PHE A 8 49.52 13.01 23.05
CA PHE A 8 49.36 11.77 22.28
C PHE A 8 47.93 11.23 22.35
N ILE A 9 47.29 11.26 23.53
CA ILE A 9 45.90 10.83 23.68
C ILE A 9 44.97 11.79 22.92
N ALA A 10 45.20 13.09 22.99
CA ALA A 10 44.42 14.10 22.27
C ALA A 10 44.54 13.90 20.74
N LEU A 11 45.75 13.68 20.21
CA LEU A 11 45.96 13.38 18.79
C LEU A 11 45.22 12.09 18.38
N MET A 12 45.34 11.01 19.16
CA MET A 12 44.62 9.77 18.86
C MET A 12 43.09 9.91 18.90
N ILE A 13 42.55 10.74 19.79
CA ILE A 13 41.10 11.03 19.83
C ILE A 13 40.69 11.83 18.59
N ILE A 14 41.46 12.85 18.20
CA ILE A 14 41.19 13.65 17.00
C ILE A 14 41.24 12.76 15.76
N ASP A 15 42.26 11.91 15.62
CA ASP A 15 42.39 10.98 14.50
C ASP A 15 41.20 10.02 14.42
N ASN A 16 40.76 9.47 15.55
CA ASN A 16 39.61 8.56 15.60
C ASN A 16 38.29 9.26 15.22
N ILE A 17 38.09 10.49 15.69
CA ILE A 17 36.93 11.32 15.31
C ILE A 17 36.95 11.64 13.81
N CYS A 18 38.12 11.97 13.24
CA CYS A 18 38.29 12.21 11.81
C CYS A 18 37.94 10.98 10.97
N VAL A 19 38.42 9.78 11.36
CA VAL A 19 38.12 8.53 10.65
C VAL A 19 36.63 8.21 10.69
N ASN A 20 35.98 8.28 11.86
CA ASN A 20 34.56 7.98 11.98
C ASN A 20 33.70 8.99 11.20
N CYS A 21 34.05 10.28 11.21
CA CYS A 21 33.33 11.29 10.41
C CYS A 21 33.45 11.03 8.89
N MET A 22 34.60 10.55 8.42
CA MET A 22 34.80 10.19 7.01
C MET A 22 33.98 8.95 6.64
N GLU A 23 33.96 7.91 7.46
CA GLU A 23 33.17 6.68 7.22
C GLU A 23 31.65 6.98 7.18
N GLN A 24 31.16 7.87 8.05
CA GLN A 24 29.76 8.31 8.03
C GLN A 24 29.40 9.08 6.75
N LYS A 25 30.33 9.89 6.21
CA LYS A 25 30.13 10.60 4.93
C LYS A 25 30.10 9.64 3.76
N GLU A 26 30.96 8.62 3.75
CA GLU A 26 30.98 7.60 2.69
C GLU A 26 29.71 6.75 2.71
N LYS A 27 29.23 6.31 3.89
CA LYS A 27 27.93 5.61 4.02
C LYS A 27 26.77 6.45 3.51
N LYS A 28 26.71 7.74 3.91
CA LYS A 28 25.65 8.64 3.43
C LYS A 28 25.70 8.86 1.91
N LYS A 29 26.90 8.91 1.31
CA LYS A 29 27.06 9.00 -0.14
C LYS A 29 26.63 7.72 -0.84
N SER A 30 27.01 6.55 -0.30
CA SER A 30 26.63 5.24 -0.84
C SER A 30 25.12 4.99 -0.76
N ASP A 31 24.48 5.38 0.34
CA ASP A 31 23.01 5.29 0.47
C ASP A 31 22.30 6.24 -0.49
N LEU A 32 22.85 7.44 -0.72
CA LEU A 32 22.31 8.38 -1.72
C LEU A 32 22.49 7.84 -3.14
N GLU A 33 23.65 7.29 -3.48
CA GLU A 33 23.91 6.67 -4.79
C GLU A 33 22.96 5.51 -5.06
N LYS A 34 22.75 4.61 -4.08
CA LYS A 34 21.76 3.54 -4.19
C LYS A 34 20.33 4.04 -4.33
N LEU A 35 19.98 5.14 -3.66
CA LEU A 35 18.69 5.79 -3.87
C LEU A 35 18.63 6.39 -5.28
N TYR A 36 19.66 7.07 -5.76
CA TYR A 36 19.69 7.60 -7.12
C TYR A 36 19.56 6.49 -8.17
N ASP A 37 20.25 5.37 -8.02
CA ASP A 37 20.10 4.19 -8.89
C ASP A 37 18.67 3.65 -8.87
N GLN A 38 18.03 3.58 -7.70
CA GLN A 38 16.62 3.18 -7.59
C GLN A 38 15.66 4.18 -8.25
N TRP A 39 15.98 5.47 -8.21
CA TRP A 39 15.19 6.48 -8.90
C TRP A 39 15.42 6.41 -10.40
N GLU A 40 16.67 6.26 -10.87
CA GLU A 40 17.03 6.14 -12.28
C GLU A 40 16.46 4.84 -12.91
N GLU A 41 16.53 3.70 -12.21
CA GLU A 41 15.87 2.45 -12.62
C GLU A 41 14.33 2.58 -12.75
N ASN A 42 13.71 3.52 -12.03
CA ASN A 42 12.28 3.80 -12.11
C ASN A 42 11.92 5.00 -13.02
N ASP A 43 12.90 5.83 -13.41
CA ASP A 43 12.76 7.02 -14.25
C ASP A 43 13.12 6.76 -15.73
N ASP A 44 13.66 5.58 -16.07
CA ASP A 44 13.83 5.13 -17.46
C ASP A 44 12.45 4.92 -18.13
N ASP A 45 11.95 6.05 -18.63
CA ASP A 45 10.76 6.28 -19.45
C ASP A 45 9.42 6.02 -18.72
N GLU A 46 8.94 7.03 -17.98
CA GLU A 46 7.49 7.23 -17.85
C GLU A 46 6.95 7.58 -19.25
N LEU A 47 6.79 6.54 -20.07
CA LEU A 47 6.09 6.56 -21.36
C LEU A 47 4.76 7.30 -21.17
N GLU A 48 4.35 8.08 -22.16
CA GLU A 48 3.03 8.74 -22.13
C GLU A 48 1.92 7.69 -21.88
N GLU A 49 0.85 8.06 -21.15
CA GLU A 49 -0.17 7.13 -20.63
C GLU A 49 -0.81 6.22 -21.71
N ASP A 50 -0.68 6.61 -22.97
CA ASP A 50 -1.15 5.95 -24.18
C ASP A 50 -0.19 4.87 -24.73
N GLU A 51 1.10 4.93 -24.43
CA GLU A 51 2.09 3.92 -24.83
C GLU A 51 2.27 2.80 -23.79
N LEU A 52 1.75 2.96 -22.57
CA LEU A 52 1.81 1.91 -21.56
C LEU A 52 0.91 0.70 -21.92
N PRO A 53 1.46 -0.52 -21.87
CA PRO A 53 0.68 -1.74 -21.99
C PRO A 53 -0.50 -1.73 -20.99
N PRO A 54 -1.66 -2.32 -21.33
CA PRO A 54 -2.89 -2.24 -20.53
C PRO A 54 -2.73 -2.60 -19.04
N TYR A 55 -1.74 -3.41 -18.68
CA TYR A 55 -1.48 -3.87 -17.31
C TYR A 55 -0.64 -2.91 -16.45
N LYS A 56 0.06 -1.93 -17.05
CA LYS A 56 0.85 -0.91 -16.33
C LYS A 56 0.15 0.44 -16.24
N ARG A 57 -0.94 0.66 -16.98
CA ARG A 57 -1.74 1.88 -16.82
C ARG A 57 -2.24 1.93 -15.38
N LYS A 58 -1.85 2.97 -14.64
CA LYS A 58 -2.36 3.25 -13.31
C LYS A 58 -3.88 3.26 -13.44
N ILE A 59 -4.55 2.24 -12.88
CA ILE A 59 -6.01 2.28 -12.75
C ILE A 59 -6.26 3.58 -12.00
N GLN A 60 -6.90 4.55 -12.65
CA GLN A 60 -7.23 5.82 -12.01
C GLN A 60 -8.09 5.49 -10.80
N GLN A 61 -7.46 5.35 -9.63
CA GLN A 61 -8.19 5.09 -8.41
C GLN A 61 -9.01 6.36 -8.21
N PRO A 62 -10.36 6.26 -8.21
CA PRO A 62 -11.16 7.41 -7.87
C PRO A 62 -10.69 7.90 -6.50
N ASN A 63 -10.53 9.21 -6.33
CA ASN A 63 -10.15 9.80 -5.05
C ASN A 63 -11.23 9.45 -4.00
N LEU A 64 -11.07 8.31 -3.33
CA LEU A 64 -12.03 7.74 -2.39
C LEU A 64 -12.37 8.76 -1.30
N ASP A 65 -11.39 9.55 -0.85
CA ASP A 65 -11.59 10.59 0.16
C ASP A 65 -12.54 11.72 -0.28
N LYS A 66 -12.62 12.03 -1.58
CA LYS A 66 -13.57 13.03 -2.09
C LYS A 66 -14.96 12.43 -2.20
N ILE A 67 -15.04 11.17 -2.60
CA ILE A 67 -16.29 10.45 -2.80
C ILE A 67 -16.94 10.10 -1.45
N MET A 68 -16.15 9.63 -0.47
CA MET A 68 -16.61 9.34 0.90
C MET A 68 -17.08 10.58 1.65
N LYS A 69 -16.61 11.78 1.28
CA LYS A 69 -17.08 13.05 1.86
C LYS A 69 -18.34 13.60 1.22
N GLN A 70 -18.66 13.16 0.00
CA GLN A 70 -19.83 13.62 -0.75
C GLN A 70 -21.03 12.70 -0.64
N ALA A 71 -20.82 11.42 -0.33
CA ALA A 71 -21.89 10.45 -0.18
C ALA A 71 -22.16 10.18 1.30
N GLU A 72 -23.27 10.71 1.83
CA GLU A 72 -23.77 10.34 3.17
C GLU A 72 -24.53 9.01 3.12
N THR A 73 -25.12 8.70 1.96
CA THR A 73 -25.92 7.50 1.70
C THR A 73 -25.25 6.59 0.67
N PRO A 74 -25.35 5.26 0.82
CA PRO A 74 -24.75 4.29 -0.11
C PRO A 74 -25.33 4.39 -1.53
N GLU A 75 -26.54 4.92 -1.68
CA GLU A 75 -27.16 5.15 -2.99
C GLU A 75 -26.46 6.29 -3.76
N GLU A 76 -26.09 7.38 -3.09
CA GLU A 76 -25.35 8.49 -3.69
C GLU A 76 -23.96 8.03 -4.15
N LEU A 77 -23.31 7.17 -3.36
CA LEU A 77 -22.05 6.54 -3.74
C LEU A 77 -22.18 5.73 -5.03
N MET A 78 -23.28 4.99 -5.18
CA MET A 78 -23.57 4.20 -6.38
C MET A 78 -23.87 5.08 -7.59
N MET A 79 -24.53 6.22 -7.41
CA MET A 79 -24.80 7.19 -8.48
C MET A 79 -23.55 7.91 -8.98
N LEU A 80 -22.57 8.16 -8.10
CA LEU A 80 -21.28 8.76 -8.47
C LEU A 80 -20.35 7.79 -9.21
N SER A 81 -20.56 6.49 -9.04
CA SER A 81 -19.79 5.44 -9.71
C SER A 81 -20.12 5.37 -11.21
N LYS A 82 -19.11 5.17 -12.07
CA LYS A 82 -19.32 5.06 -13.52
C LYS A 82 -19.99 3.72 -13.87
N LYS A 83 -20.87 3.73 -14.89
CA LYS A 83 -21.44 2.49 -15.46
C LYS A 83 -20.31 1.57 -15.94
N GLY A 84 -20.26 0.35 -15.39
CA GLY A 84 -19.22 -0.65 -15.71
C GLY A 84 -18.07 -0.71 -14.70
N GLN A 85 -18.02 0.17 -13.70
CA GLN A 85 -17.10 0.03 -12.58
C GLN A 85 -17.57 -1.10 -11.65
N SER A 86 -16.73 -2.11 -11.43
CA SER A 86 -17.02 -3.20 -10.48
C SER A 86 -16.96 -2.67 -9.05
N VAL A 87 -18.05 -2.84 -8.29
CA VAL A 87 -18.12 -2.51 -6.86
C VAL A 87 -17.98 -3.79 -6.05
N MET A 88 -16.98 -3.83 -5.17
CA MET A 88 -16.77 -4.95 -4.24
C MET A 88 -17.25 -4.55 -2.84
N MET A 89 -17.98 -5.45 -2.19
CA MET A 89 -18.44 -5.28 -0.81
C MET A 89 -17.89 -6.40 0.07
N PHE A 90 -17.51 -6.05 1.31
CA PHE A 90 -17.13 -7.02 2.33
C PHE A 90 -18.32 -7.24 3.26
N VAL A 91 -18.81 -8.47 3.31
CA VAL A 91 -19.95 -8.85 4.15
C VAL A 91 -19.46 -9.75 5.28
N GLY A 92 -19.61 -9.29 6.52
CA GLY A 92 -19.38 -10.10 7.71
C GLY A 92 -20.66 -10.82 8.11
N ILE A 93 -20.62 -12.15 8.21
CA ILE A 93 -21.73 -12.92 8.76
C ILE A 93 -21.59 -12.96 10.27
N GLY A 94 -22.63 -12.49 10.97
CA GLY A 94 -22.63 -12.34 12.42
C GLY A 94 -22.40 -13.65 13.17
N ASP A 95 -21.94 -13.53 14.41
CA ASP A 95 -21.66 -14.65 15.30
C ASP A 95 -22.94 -15.43 15.60
N VAL A 96 -22.89 -16.74 15.42
CA VAL A 96 -23.96 -17.64 15.81
C VAL A 96 -23.64 -18.12 17.23
N ASN A 97 -24.47 -17.75 18.21
CA ASN A 97 -24.31 -18.14 19.61
C ASN A 97 -22.96 -17.71 20.24
N GLY A 98 -22.45 -16.54 19.88
CA GLY A 98 -21.21 -15.98 20.45
C GLY A 98 -19.92 -16.68 20.01
N LYS A 99 -19.98 -17.47 18.94
CA LYS A 99 -18.81 -18.07 18.29
C LYS A 99 -18.73 -17.54 16.86
N ARG A 100 -17.48 -17.32 16.41
CA ARG A 100 -17.19 -16.96 15.02
C ARG A 100 -17.90 -17.95 14.09
N ALA A 101 -18.65 -17.42 13.13
CA ALA A 101 -19.37 -18.23 12.16
C ALA A 101 -18.43 -19.26 11.51
N GLU A 102 -18.82 -20.53 11.56
CA GLU A 102 -18.08 -21.61 10.90
C GLU A 102 -18.13 -21.41 9.39
N LYS A 103 -17.03 -21.78 8.69
CA LYS A 103 -16.95 -21.68 7.22
C LYS A 103 -18.17 -22.27 6.51
N PHE A 104 -18.63 -23.45 6.96
CA PHE A 104 -19.81 -24.12 6.41
C PHE A 104 -21.10 -23.30 6.57
N TYR A 105 -21.29 -22.66 7.72
CA TYR A 105 -22.45 -21.80 7.95
C TYR A 105 -22.41 -20.59 7.02
N THR A 106 -21.24 -19.96 6.89
CA THR A 106 -21.00 -18.81 6.03
C THR A 106 -21.30 -19.14 4.57
N GLU A 107 -20.74 -20.23 4.03
CA GLU A 107 -20.97 -20.67 2.64
C GLU A 107 -22.44 -20.98 2.36
N ARG A 108 -23.14 -21.62 3.31
CA ARG A 108 -24.57 -21.91 3.17
C ARG A 108 -25.40 -20.65 3.00
N TRP A 109 -25.18 -19.64 3.86
CA TRP A 109 -25.92 -18.38 3.79
C TRP A 109 -25.57 -17.57 2.56
N ILE A 110 -24.28 -17.51 2.21
CA ILE A 110 -23.85 -16.84 0.99
C ILE A 110 -24.48 -17.49 -0.23
N GLY A 111 -24.55 -18.82 -0.31
CA GLY A 111 -25.21 -19.52 -1.43
C GLY A 111 -26.70 -19.18 -1.56
N VAL A 112 -27.42 -19.07 -0.43
CA VAL A 112 -28.82 -18.64 -0.43
C VAL A 112 -28.97 -17.21 -0.95
N TRP A 113 -28.12 -16.29 -0.48
CA TRP A 113 -28.16 -14.89 -0.92
C TRP A 113 -27.73 -14.73 -2.37
N GLN A 114 -26.69 -15.44 -2.81
CA GLN A 114 -26.24 -15.43 -4.19
C GLN A 114 -27.36 -15.88 -5.13
N ASN A 115 -28.05 -16.97 -4.80
CA ASN A 115 -29.20 -17.44 -5.58
C ASN A 115 -30.34 -16.42 -5.57
N SER A 116 -30.63 -15.80 -4.42
CA SER A 116 -31.67 -14.76 -4.31
C SER A 116 -31.34 -13.51 -5.14
N LEU A 117 -30.07 -13.09 -5.17
CA LEU A 117 -29.62 -11.93 -5.94
C LEU A 117 -29.63 -12.22 -7.44
N PHE A 118 -29.19 -13.42 -7.82
CA PHE A 118 -29.26 -13.88 -9.21
C PHE A 118 -30.71 -13.92 -9.72
N ASN A 119 -31.65 -14.41 -8.89
CA ASN A 119 -33.08 -14.38 -9.19
C ASN A 119 -33.63 -12.96 -9.37
N ASN A 120 -33.04 -11.97 -8.68
CA ASN A 120 -33.38 -10.55 -8.82
C ASN A 120 -32.62 -9.86 -9.99
N HIS A 121 -31.95 -10.63 -10.85
CA HIS A 121 -31.17 -10.14 -11.99
C HIS A 121 -29.96 -9.28 -11.60
N ILE A 122 -29.41 -9.53 -10.41
CA ILE A 122 -28.17 -8.93 -9.93
C ILE A 122 -27.08 -9.99 -10.01
N ASP A 123 -26.13 -9.80 -10.94
CA ASP A 123 -24.98 -10.69 -11.08
C ASP A 123 -23.91 -10.35 -10.04
N VAL A 124 -23.50 -11.36 -9.26
CA VAL A 124 -22.58 -11.20 -8.13
C VAL A 124 -21.57 -12.33 -8.12
N GLN A 125 -20.29 -11.95 -8.07
CA GLN A 125 -19.19 -12.88 -7.83
C GLN A 125 -18.83 -12.89 -6.35
N VAL A 126 -18.82 -14.08 -5.76
CA VAL A 126 -18.48 -14.29 -4.34
C VAL A 126 -17.04 -14.76 -4.23
N ILE A 127 -16.28 -14.15 -3.31
CA ILE A 127 -14.95 -14.60 -2.91
C ILE A 127 -14.99 -14.82 -1.39
N SER A 128 -14.74 -16.05 -0.95
CA SER A 128 -14.70 -16.42 0.47
C SER A 128 -13.27 -16.59 0.94
N TYR A 129 -12.92 -15.95 2.06
CA TYR A 129 -11.61 -16.03 2.72
C TYR A 129 -11.70 -16.82 4.03
#